data_AF-A0A924FVW3-F1
#
_entry.id   AF-A0A924FVW3-F1
#
_cell.length_a   1.000
_cell.length_b   1.000
_cell.length_c   1.000
_cell.angle_alpha   90.00
_cell.angle_beta   90.00
_cell.angle_gamma   90.00
#
_symmetry.space_group_name_H-M   'P 1'
#
loop_
_entity.id
_entity.type
_entity.pdbx_description
1 polymer ?
#
loop_
_entity_poly.entity_id
_entity_poly.type
_entity_poly.pdbx_seq_one_letter_code
_entity_poly.pdbx_strand_id
1 'polypeptide(L)' 'ARAGLGACTGDSGAPAFQMQGGRATVVGVVSWSTAAGNAAGCGGLTGITPLTLYRDWVVKTAKAWGARL' A
#
# COMPACT_ATOMS: atom_id res chain seq x y z
N ALA A 1 -17.09 -1.63 -4.66
CA ALA A 1 -16.29 -2.63 -3.94
C ALA A 1 -17.23 -3.64 -3.29
N ARG A 2 -16.89 -4.94 -3.31
CA ARG A 2 -17.59 -5.97 -2.53
C ARG A 2 -17.11 -5.89 -1.08
N ALA A 3 -17.97 -6.24 -0.12
CA ALA A 3 -17.59 -6.21 1.29
C ALA A 3 -16.50 -7.25 1.60
N GLY A 4 -15.60 -6.90 2.53
CA GLY A 4 -14.56 -7.80 3.05
C GLY A 4 -13.34 -8.03 2.15
N LEU A 5 -13.16 -7.24 1.08
CA LEU A 5 -11.99 -7.35 0.19
C LEU A 5 -10.96 -6.24 0.36
N GLY A 6 -11.36 -5.09 0.92
CA GLY A 6 -10.48 -3.98 1.23
C GLY A 6 -9.76 -4.13 2.57
N ALA A 7 -8.78 -3.27 2.80
CA ALA A 7 -8.11 -3.10 4.08
C ALA A 7 -9.07 -2.65 5.19
N CYS A 8 -8.64 -2.84 6.44
CA CYS A 8 -9.36 -2.50 7.65
C CYS A 8 -8.52 -1.75 8.70
N THR A 9 -9.17 -1.42 9.81
CA THR A 9 -8.50 -0.82 10.97
C THR A 9 -7.33 -1.70 11.41
N GLY A 10 -6.14 -1.10 11.46
CA GLY A 10 -4.89 -1.81 11.76
C GLY A 10 -4.00 -2.06 10.53
N ASP A 11 -4.56 -2.00 9.32
CA ASP A 11 -3.78 -2.22 8.08
C ASP A 11 -3.10 -0.95 7.55
N SER A 12 -3.36 0.23 8.11
CA SER A 12 -2.66 1.46 7.72
C SER A 12 -1.14 1.29 7.88
N GLY A 13 -0.38 1.58 6.82
CA GLY A 13 1.06 1.34 6.76
C GLY A 13 1.47 0.00 6.13
N ALA A 14 0.53 -0.92 5.88
CA ALA A 14 0.83 -2.20 5.25
C ALA A 14 1.25 -2.05 3.78
N PRO A 15 2.10 -2.96 3.25
CA PRO A 15 2.45 -2.98 1.83
C PRO A 15 1.26 -3.45 0.97
N ALA A 16 0.98 -2.70 -0.10
CA ALA A 16 0.11 -3.15 -1.17
C ALA A 16 0.95 -3.81 -2.27
N PHE A 17 0.60 -5.05 -2.64
CA PHE A 17 1.34 -5.84 -3.62
C PHE A 17 0.64 -5.91 -4.97
N GLN A 18 1.43 -6.01 -6.04
CA GLN A 18 0.99 -6.42 -7.36
C GLN A 18 1.85 -7.60 -7.83
N MET A 19 1.23 -8.63 -8.39
CA MET A 19 1.96 -9.72 -9.04
C MET A 19 2.50 -9.25 -10.39
N GLN A 20 3.82 -9.16 -10.52
CA GLN A 20 4.53 -8.79 -11.74
C GLN A 20 5.54 -9.89 -12.08
N GLY A 21 5.39 -10.54 -13.23
CA GLY A 21 6.31 -11.62 -13.65
C GLY A 21 6.43 -12.77 -12.63
N GLY A 22 5.34 -13.13 -11.95
CA GLY A 22 5.33 -14.17 -10.93
C GLY A 22 5.90 -13.75 -9.56
N ARG A 23 6.23 -12.47 -9.36
CA ARG A 23 6.73 -11.94 -8.08
C ARG A 23 5.78 -10.92 -7.48
N ALA A 24 5.66 -10.90 -6.16
CA ALA A 24 4.91 -9.88 -5.43
C ALA A 24 5.77 -8.60 -5.32
N THR A 25 5.39 -7.56 -6.05
CA THR A 25 6.05 -6.26 -6.04
C THR A 25 5.27 -5.29 -5.17
N VAL A 26 5.93 -4.59 -4.24
CA VAL A 26 5.29 -3.52 -3.45
C VAL A 26 5.04 -2.32 -4.36
N VAL A 27 3.77 -1.96 -4.53
CA VAL A 27 3.34 -0.84 -5.39
C VAL A 27 2.85 0.37 -4.60
N GLY A 28 2.54 0.20 -3.32
CA GLY A 28 2.13 1.30 -2.45
C GLY A 28 2.02 0.91 -0.99
N VAL A 29 1.62 1.87 -0.18
CA VAL A 29 1.40 1.71 1.26
C VAL A 29 -0.05 2.05 1.57
N VAL A 30 -0.75 1.19 2.30
CA VAL A 30 -2.15 1.41 2.72
C VAL A 30 -2.24 2.67 3.56
N SER A 31 -3.18 3.56 3.22
CA SER A 31 -3.39 4.82 3.92
C SER A 31 -4.75 4.81 4.63
N TRP A 32 -5.83 4.65 3.86
CA TRP A 32 -7.20 4.69 4.36
C TRP A 32 -8.08 3.64 3.67
N SER A 33 -9.25 3.38 4.25
CA SER A 33 -10.26 2.49 3.68
C SER A 33 -11.68 3.01 3.91
N THR A 34 -12.62 2.45 3.16
CA THR A 34 -14.07 2.61 3.34
C THR A 34 -14.74 1.26 3.54
N ALA A 35 -16.01 1.25 3.96
CA ALA A 35 -16.86 0.07 3.80
C ALA A 35 -17.33 -0.10 2.34
N ALA A 36 -18.03 -1.20 2.05
CA ALA A 36 -18.67 -1.37 0.76
C ALA A 36 -19.59 -0.18 0.43
N GLY A 37 -19.62 0.23 -0.84
CA GLY A 37 -20.43 1.37 -1.29
C GLY A 37 -19.90 2.75 -0.84
N ASN A 38 -18.60 2.89 -0.51
CA ASN A 38 -18.00 4.13 0.00
C ASN A 38 -18.62 4.64 1.32
N ALA A 39 -19.23 3.74 2.09
CA ALA A 39 -19.75 4.06 3.41
C ALA A 39 -18.63 4.12 4.47
N ALA A 40 -18.97 4.66 5.65
CA ALA A 40 -18.10 4.60 6.81
C ALA A 40 -17.91 3.14 7.26
N GLY A 41 -16.67 2.78 7.61
CA GLY A 41 -16.27 1.42 7.98
C GLY A 41 -15.08 0.95 7.13
N CYS A 42 -14.90 -0.36 7.00
CA CYS A 42 -13.77 -0.93 6.27
C CYS A 42 -14.12 -2.16 5.43
N GLY A 43 -13.15 -2.72 4.71
CA GLY A 43 -13.35 -3.88 3.84
C GLY A 43 -13.89 -3.53 2.44
N GLY A 44 -14.02 -2.25 2.11
CA GLY A 44 -14.48 -1.72 0.83
C GLY A 44 -13.33 -1.24 -0.05
N LEU A 45 -13.31 0.07 -0.40
CA LEU A 45 -12.22 0.64 -1.19
C LEU A 45 -11.00 0.86 -0.28
N THR A 46 -9.80 0.63 -0.81
CA THR A 46 -8.54 0.94 -0.11
C THR A 46 -7.77 1.98 -0.89
N GLY A 47 -7.47 3.10 -0.22
CA GLY A 47 -6.55 4.10 -0.73
C GLY A 47 -5.12 3.75 -0.35
N ILE A 48 -4.22 3.78 -1.33
CA ILE A 48 -2.78 3.57 -1.14
C ILE A 48 -2.01 4.81 -1.55
N THR A 49 -0.88 5.06 -0.88
CA THR A 49 0.14 5.99 -1.36
C THR A 49 1.02 5.25 -2.38
N PRO A 50 1.06 5.66 -3.66
CA PRO A 50 1.84 4.96 -4.69
C PRO A 50 3.34 5.06 -4.43
N LEU A 51 4.03 3.92 -4.26
CA LEU A 51 5.44 3.89 -3.89
C LEU A 51 6.36 4.36 -5.04
N THR A 52 5.90 4.22 -6.28
CA THR A 52 6.65 4.61 -7.49
C THR A 52 7.02 6.10 -7.48
N LEU A 53 6.13 6.97 -6.98
CA LEU A 53 6.37 8.40 -6.87
C LEU A 53 7.44 8.78 -5.85
N TYR A 54 7.76 7.88 -4.92
CA TYR A 54 8.70 8.11 -3.82
C TYR A 54 9.98 7.28 -3.93
N ARG A 55 10.13 6.50 -5.01
CA ARG A 55 11.23 5.54 -5.17
C ARG A 55 12.61 6.17 -4.97
N ASP A 56 12.85 7.32 -5.58
CA ASP A 56 14.16 7.99 -5.53
C ASP A 56 14.49 8.46 -4.12
N TRP A 57 13.51 9.00 -3.40
CA TRP A 57 13.66 9.36 -2.01
C TRP A 57 13.95 8.14 -1.13
N VAL A 58 13.21 7.03 -1.32
CA VAL A 58 13.43 5.78 -0.57
C VAL A 58 14.86 5.27 -0.79
N VAL A 59 15.29 5.15 -2.04
CA VAL A 59 16.63 4.63 -2.37
C VAL A 59 17.72 5.55 -1.83
N LYS A 60 17.58 6.87 -1.98
CA LYS A 60 18.53 7.84 -1.43
C LYS A 60 18.65 7.72 0.09
N THR A 61 17.51 7.67 0.78
CA THR A 61 17.45 7.57 2.25
C THR A 61 18.05 6.25 2.74
N ALA A 62 17.69 5.14 2.12
CA ALA A 62 18.21 3.82 2.49
C ALA A 62 19.74 3.75 2.33
N LYS A 63 20.29 4.28 1.23
CA LYS A 63 21.75 4.37 1.04
C LYS A 63 22.42 5.24 2.11
N ALA A 64 21.82 6.38 2.46
CA ALA A 64 22.33 7.24 3.53
C ALA A 64 22.32 6.55 4.90
N TRP A 65 21.43 5.57 5.11
CA TRP A 65 21.38 4.74 6.31
C TRP A 65 22.22 3.45 6.23
N GLY A 66 23.03 3.30 5.19
CA GLY A 66 23.96 2.17 5.03
C GLY A 66 23.35 0.91 4.42
N ALA A 67 22.14 0.99 3.83
CA ALA A 67 21.57 -0.15 3.09
C ALA A 67 22.41 -0.46 1.84
N ARG A 68 22.74 -1.74 1.64
CA ARG A 68 23.40 -2.24 0.43
C ARG A 68 22.35 -2.61 -0.61
N LEU A 69 22.01 -1.65 -1.48
CA LEU A 69 21.01 -1.74 -2.55
C LEU A 69 21.67 -1.67 -3.94
#